data_AF-A0A3C0VYD1-F1
#
_entry.id   AF-A0A3C0VYD1-F1
#
_cell.length_a   1.000
_cell.length_b   1.000
_cell.length_c   1.000
_cell.angle_alpha   90.00
_cell.angle_beta   90.00
_cell.angle_gamma   90.00
#
_symmetry.space_group_name_H-M   'P 1'
#
loop_
_entity.id
_entity.type
_entity.pdbx_description
1 polymer ?
#
loop_
_entity_poly.entity_id
_entity_poly.type
_entity_poly.pdbx_seq_one_letter_code
_entity_poly.pdbx_strand_id
1 'polypeptide(L)'
;MNATPNTDPGRYHAEGFCLFRDVLSTEEIEATRGELDRLIAAMPKRQVVYKDGENREVDARPEYLTEPHPKHPFWLELCRNPRVLDAVEQVLGPDLILIMSHLIVKRAGDGLPVAWHQDNTYWHSV
;
A
#
# COMPACT_ATOMS: atom_id res chain seq x y z
N MET A 1 -5.82 -14.50 24.17
CA MET A 1 -6.93 -13.53 24.31
C MET A 1 -7.39 -13.20 22.90
N ASN A 2 -8.66 -13.44 22.57
CA ASN A 2 -9.23 -12.99 21.30
C ASN A 2 -9.59 -11.51 21.44
N ALA A 3 -8.62 -10.63 21.22
CA ALA A 3 -8.91 -9.21 21.11
C ALA A 3 -9.58 -8.98 19.75
N THR A 4 -10.81 -8.47 19.76
CA THR A 4 -11.46 -7.99 18.55
C THR A 4 -10.66 -6.79 18.01
N PRO A 5 -10.38 -6.71 16.69
CA PRO A 5 -9.67 -5.57 16.13
C PRO A 5 -10.44 -4.27 16.36
N ASN A 6 -9.73 -3.15 16.53
CA ASN A 6 -10.37 -1.84 16.62
C ASN A 6 -11.09 -1.51 15.31
N THR A 7 -12.39 -1.21 15.39
CA THR A 7 -13.22 -0.71 14.28
C THR A 7 -13.84 0.65 14.61
N ASP A 8 -13.39 1.30 15.69
CA ASP A 8 -13.83 2.63 16.12
C ASP A 8 -12.72 3.65 15.81
N PRO A 9 -12.95 4.60 14.89
CA PRO A 9 -11.97 5.63 14.55
C PRO A 9 -11.56 6.48 15.76
N GLY A 10 -12.45 6.67 16.74
CA GLY A 10 -12.16 7.44 17.96
C GLY A 10 -11.08 6.80 18.85
N ARG A 11 -10.78 5.52 18.65
CA ARG A 11 -9.74 4.78 19.37
C ARG A 11 -8.39 4.74 18.64
N TYR A 12 -8.30 5.28 17.42
CA TYR A 12 -7.07 5.27 16.62
C TYR A 12 -5.87 5.87 17.37
N HIS A 13 -6.05 7.02 18.03
CA HIS A 13 -4.97 7.67 18.78
C HIS A 13 -4.41 6.82 19.93
N ALA A 14 -5.24 5.97 20.54
CA ALA A 14 -4.82 5.11 21.66
C ALA A 14 -4.21 3.79 21.19
N GLU A 15 -4.63 3.26 20.03
CA GLU A 15 -4.30 1.90 19.57
C GLU A 15 -3.39 1.86 18.34
N GLY A 16 -3.25 2.97 17.61
CA GLY A 16 -2.40 3.07 16.43
C GLY A 16 -2.96 2.42 15.16
N PHE A 17 -4.18 1.88 15.19
CA PHE A 17 -4.85 1.33 14.00
C PHE A 17 -6.39 1.39 14.12
N CYS A 18 -7.08 1.40 12.98
CA CYS A 18 -8.53 1.23 12.87
C CYS A 18 -8.84 0.40 11.61
N LEU A 19 -9.68 -0.62 11.75
CA LEU A 19 -10.07 -1.52 10.67
C LEU A 19 -11.42 -1.09 10.08
N PHE A 20 -11.39 -0.65 8.82
CA PHE A 20 -12.58 -0.44 8.02
C PHE A 20 -12.82 -1.66 7.12
N ARG A 21 -14.02 -2.24 7.23
CA ARG A 21 -14.42 -3.42 6.44
C ARG A 21 -15.24 -2.99 5.25
N ASP A 22 -15.22 -3.81 4.20
CA ASP A 22 -16.09 -3.67 3.03
C ASP A 22 -15.99 -2.29 2.35
N VAL A 23 -14.80 -1.66 2.44
CA VAL A 23 -14.50 -0.34 1.84
C VAL A 23 -14.56 -0.41 0.31
N LEU A 24 -14.04 -1.50 -0.25
CA LEU A 24 -14.11 -1.78 -1.68
C LEU A 24 -15.13 -2.89 -1.94
N SER A 25 -15.86 -2.77 -3.04
CA SER A 25 -16.77 -3.82 -3.50
C SER A 25 -15.99 -5.03 -4.02
N THR A 26 -16.64 -6.18 -4.10
CA THR A 26 -16.06 -7.37 -4.75
C THR A 26 -15.62 -7.08 -6.19
N GLU A 27 -16.38 -6.28 -6.94
CA GLU A 27 -16.04 -5.91 -8.31
C GLU A 27 -14.78 -5.05 -8.39
N GLU A 28 -14.63 -4.06 -7.49
CA GLU A 28 -13.41 -3.25 -7.41
C GLU A 28 -12.18 -4.08 -7.02
N ILE A 29 -12.36 -5.03 -6.10
CA ILE A 29 -11.31 -5.96 -5.71
C ILE A 29 -10.91 -6.82 -6.90
N GLU A 30 -11.84 -7.41 -7.64
CA GLU A 30 -11.53 -8.21 -8.83
C GLU A 30 -10.87 -7.38 -9.94
N ALA A 31 -11.32 -6.15 -10.16
CA ALA A 31 -10.67 -5.24 -11.09
C ALA A 31 -9.22 -4.93 -10.66
N THR A 32 -8.99 -4.70 -9.37
CA THR A 32 -7.66 -4.45 -8.79
C THR A 32 -6.75 -5.66 -8.94
N ARG A 33 -7.26 -6.88 -8.75
CA ARG A 33 -6.52 -8.13 -8.99
C ARG A 33 -6.13 -8.26 -10.46
N GLY A 34 -7.05 -8.01 -11.38
CA GLY A 34 -6.76 -8.04 -12.82
C GLY A 34 -5.70 -7.03 -13.24
N GLU A 35 -5.72 -5.82 -12.68
CA GLU A 35 -4.68 -4.83 -12.95
C GLU A 35 -3.33 -5.21 -12.32
N LEU A 36 -3.34 -5.77 -11.11
CA LEU A 36 -2.14 -6.30 -10.47
C LEU A 36 -1.48 -7.39 -11.32
N ASP A 37 -2.27 -8.33 -11.85
CA ASP A 37 -1.78 -9.41 -12.70
C ASP A 37 -1.13 -8.87 -13.98
N ARG A 38 -1.73 -7.85 -14.62
CA ARG A 38 -1.13 -7.17 -15.77
C ARG A 38 0.18 -6.48 -15.41
N LEU A 39 0.23 -5.78 -14.27
CA LEU A 39 1.41 -5.09 -13.81
C LEU A 39 2.56 -6.06 -13.54
N ILE A 40 2.27 -7.19 -12.88
CA ILE A 40 3.26 -8.25 -12.61
C ILE A 40 3.74 -8.89 -13.91
N ALA A 41 2.84 -9.18 -14.86
CA ALA A 41 3.18 -9.78 -16.15
C ALA A 41 4.05 -8.84 -17.02
N ALA A 42 3.88 -7.53 -16.89
CA ALA A 42 4.64 -6.51 -17.60
C ALA A 42 5.98 -6.15 -16.94
N MET A 43 6.34 -6.77 -15.81
CA MET A 43 7.57 -6.44 -15.11
C MET A 43 8.82 -6.74 -15.97
N PRO A 44 9.84 -5.87 -15.92
CA PRO A 44 11.12 -6.15 -16.56
C PRO A 44 11.81 -7.33 -15.86
N LYS A 45 12.88 -7.89 -16.45
CA LYS A 45 13.69 -8.92 -15.78
C LYS A 45 14.52 -8.37 -14.63
N ARG A 46 14.96 -7.11 -14.76
CA ARG A 46 15.79 -6.38 -13.79
C ARG A 46 15.19 -5.00 -13.53
N GLN A 47 15.43 -4.46 -12.35
CA GLN A 47 15.00 -3.11 -11.98
C GLN A 47 15.99 -2.49 -11.00
N VAL A 48 15.99 -1.16 -10.95
CA VAL A 48 16.80 -0.40 -9.99
C VAL A 48 15.99 -0.19 -8.72
N VAL A 49 16.57 -0.53 -7.58
CA VAL A 49 15.99 -0.29 -6.25
C VAL A 49 16.94 0.57 -5.42
N TYR A 50 16.39 1.43 -4.56
CA TYR A 50 17.19 2.15 -3.57
C TYR A 50 17.37 1.28 -2.33
N LYS A 51 18.62 0.91 -2.03
CA LYS A 51 18.96 0.03 -0.90
C LYS A 51 20.32 0.42 -0.33
N ASP A 52 20.42 0.47 0.99
CA ASP A 52 21.66 0.78 1.72
C ASP A 52 22.27 2.13 1.30
N GLY A 53 21.44 3.13 0.97
CA GLY A 53 21.89 4.48 0.61
C GLY A 53 22.21 4.69 -0.87
N GLU A 54 22.10 3.66 -1.71
CA GLU A 54 22.47 3.72 -3.13
C GLU A 54 21.47 3.01 -4.05
N ASN A 55 21.49 3.39 -5.33
CA ASN A 55 20.72 2.71 -6.37
C ASN A 55 21.45 1.43 -6.81
N ARG A 56 20.76 0.29 -6.76
CA ARG A 56 21.28 -1.00 -7.18
C ARG A 56 20.36 -1.67 -8.19
N GLU A 57 20.92 -2.22 -9.26
CA GLU A 57 20.17 -3.04 -10.21
C GLU A 57 20.09 -4.49 -9.70
N VAL A 58 18.86 -4.98 -9.53
CA VAL A 58 18.56 -6.31 -9.01
C VAL A 58 17.59 -7.03 -9.95
N ASP A 59 17.43 -8.35 -9.76
CA ASP A 59 16.35 -9.08 -10.41
C ASP A 59 15.00 -8.50 -9.97
N ALA A 60 14.10 -8.31 -10.94
CA ALA A 60 12.84 -7.67 -10.66
C ALA A 60 11.96 -8.57 -9.78
N ARG A 61 11.39 -7.97 -8.76
CA ARG A 61 10.46 -8.62 -7.83
C ARG A 61 9.28 -7.70 -7.54
N PRO A 62 8.05 -8.24 -7.47
CA PRO A 62 6.85 -7.42 -7.28
C PRO A 62 6.80 -6.75 -5.90
N GLU A 63 7.57 -7.23 -4.91
CA GLU A 63 7.76 -6.56 -3.61
C GLU A 63 8.38 -5.16 -3.71
N TYR A 64 9.03 -4.86 -4.84
CA TYR A 64 9.62 -3.55 -5.13
C TYR A 64 8.72 -2.68 -6.04
N LEU A 65 7.43 -3.01 -6.20
CA LEU A 65 6.47 -2.18 -6.93
C LEU A 65 6.07 -0.96 -6.10
N THR A 66 6.96 0.03 -6.06
CA THR A 66 6.76 1.31 -5.39
C THR A 66 6.17 2.34 -6.34
N GLU A 67 5.29 3.17 -5.81
CA GLU A 67 4.70 4.34 -6.46
C GLU A 67 4.15 4.05 -7.86
N PRO A 68 3.17 3.12 -8.02
CA PRO A 68 2.49 2.95 -9.30
C PRO A 68 1.59 4.14 -9.65
N HIS A 69 1.09 4.88 -8.65
CA HIS A 69 0.11 5.95 -8.84
C HIS A 69 0.54 7.09 -9.79
N PRO A 70 1.82 7.52 -9.89
CA PRO A 70 2.20 8.57 -10.85
C PRO A 70 2.25 8.08 -12.30
N LYS A 71 2.38 6.76 -12.51
CA LYS A 71 2.61 6.15 -13.83
C LYS A 71 1.37 5.47 -14.40
N HIS A 72 0.45 5.08 -13.51
CA HIS A 72 -0.67 4.21 -13.86
C HIS A 72 -1.96 4.77 -13.28
N PRO A 73 -2.87 5.31 -14.13
CA PRO A 73 -4.10 5.97 -13.69
C PRO A 73 -4.97 5.10 -12.79
N PHE A 74 -5.06 3.79 -13.06
CA PHE A 74 -5.83 2.87 -12.24
C PHE A 74 -5.46 2.93 -10.75
N TRP A 75 -4.16 2.93 -10.45
CA TRP A 75 -3.67 2.94 -9.06
C TRP A 75 -3.88 4.31 -8.40
N LEU A 76 -3.81 5.40 -9.17
CA LEU A 76 -4.16 6.73 -8.67
C LEU A 76 -5.64 6.81 -8.32
N GLU A 77 -6.53 6.32 -9.20
CA GLU A 77 -7.97 6.31 -8.95
C GLU A 77 -8.33 5.42 -7.75
N LEU A 78 -7.63 4.30 -7.55
CA LEU A 78 -7.80 3.49 -6.34
C LEU A 78 -7.43 4.27 -5.07
N CYS A 79 -6.32 5.03 -5.10
CA CYS A 79 -5.93 5.90 -3.98
C CYS A 79 -6.91 7.05 -3.74
N ARG A 80 -7.67 7.45 -4.76
CA ARG A 80 -8.67 8.53 -4.72
C ARG A 80 -10.10 8.00 -4.55
N ASN A 81 -10.28 6.70 -4.34
CA ASN A 81 -11.61 6.11 -4.22
C ASN A 81 -12.36 6.77 -3.06
N PRO A 82 -13.59 7.31 -3.27
CA PRO A 82 -14.30 8.04 -2.24
C PRO A 82 -14.46 7.26 -0.93
N ARG A 83 -14.71 5.94 -0.99
CA ARG A 83 -14.85 5.11 0.21
C ARG A 83 -13.54 4.91 0.96
N VAL A 84 -12.42 4.90 0.24
CA VAL A 84 -11.09 4.88 0.86
C VAL A 84 -10.82 6.21 1.55
N LEU A 85 -11.10 7.33 0.89
CA LEU A 85 -10.93 8.66 1.47
C LEU A 85 -11.83 8.85 2.70
N ASP A 86 -13.11 8.49 2.63
CA ASP A 86 -14.06 8.55 3.75
C ASP A 86 -13.57 7.76 4.98
N ALA A 87 -12.90 6.61 4.76
CA ALA A 87 -12.32 5.81 5.84
C ALA A 87 -11.09 6.48 6.47
N VAL A 88 -10.22 7.08 5.64
CA VAL A 88 -9.02 7.78 6.12
C VAL A 88 -9.37 9.09 6.82
N GLU A 89 -10.33 9.85 6.29
CA GLU A 89 -10.77 11.13 6.87
C GLU A 89 -11.42 10.96 8.25
N GLN A 90 -12.06 9.81 8.53
CA GLN A 90 -12.56 9.49 9.87
C GLN A 90 -11.46 9.41 10.94
N VAL A 91 -10.20 9.23 10.53
CA VAL A 91 -9.05 9.10 11.42
C VAL A 91 -8.17 10.36 11.39
N LEU A 92 -7.87 10.88 10.21
CA LEU A 92 -6.91 11.96 10.01
C LEU A 92 -7.56 13.35 9.86
N GLY A 93 -8.88 13.40 9.65
CA GLY A 93 -9.57 14.61 9.24
C GLY A 93 -9.51 14.85 7.72
N PRO A 94 -10.11 15.96 7.25
CA PRO A 94 -10.14 16.31 5.82
C PRO A 94 -8.77 16.78 5.30
N ASP A 95 -8.72 17.14 4.01
CA ASP A 95 -7.55 17.74 3.34
C ASP A 95 -6.33 16.80 3.25
N LEU A 96 -6.57 15.61 2.70
CA LEU A 96 -5.56 14.57 2.55
C LEU A 96 -4.62 14.83 1.37
N ILE A 97 -3.34 14.54 1.56
CA ILE A 97 -2.31 14.49 0.50
C ILE A 97 -1.84 13.05 0.34
N LEU A 98 -1.88 12.54 -0.90
CA LEU A 98 -1.24 11.26 -1.22
C LEU A 98 0.28 11.48 -1.31
N ILE A 99 0.99 10.97 -0.31
CA ILE A 99 2.45 11.09 -0.23
C ILE A 99 3.15 9.97 -1.02
N MET A 100 2.67 8.73 -0.89
CA MET A 100 3.28 7.53 -1.48
C MET A 100 2.20 6.46 -1.70
N SER A 101 2.43 5.56 -2.66
CA SER A 101 1.74 4.27 -2.70
C SER A 101 2.73 3.13 -2.90
N HIS A 102 2.45 1.96 -2.33
CA HIS A 102 3.31 0.78 -2.43
C HIS A 102 2.47 -0.49 -2.48
N LEU A 103 2.70 -1.34 -3.48
CA LEU A 103 2.10 -2.67 -3.57
C LEU A 103 3.00 -3.70 -2.89
N ILE A 104 2.57 -4.23 -1.74
CA ILE A 104 3.29 -5.30 -1.03
C ILE A 104 2.79 -6.66 -1.52
N VAL A 105 3.36 -7.14 -2.63
CA VAL A 105 2.96 -8.40 -3.28
C VAL A 105 3.82 -9.55 -2.77
N LYS A 106 3.26 -10.39 -1.89
CA LYS A 106 3.93 -11.62 -1.41
C LYS A 106 3.36 -12.85 -2.09
N ARG A 107 4.18 -13.59 -2.82
CA ARG A 107 3.75 -14.81 -3.51
C ARG A 107 3.61 -15.97 -2.51
N ALA A 108 2.85 -16.98 -2.87
CA ALA A 108 2.76 -18.19 -2.05
C ALA A 108 4.14 -18.87 -1.98
N GLY A 109 4.69 -19.04 -0.78
CA GLY A 109 5.98 -19.69 -0.57
C GLY A 109 7.22 -18.89 -0.99
N ASP A 110 7.06 -17.68 -1.53
CA ASP A 110 8.15 -16.79 -1.94
C ASP A 110 7.81 -15.35 -1.58
N GLY A 111 8.75 -14.64 -0.98
CA GLY A 111 8.49 -13.30 -0.48
C GLY A 111 9.69 -12.74 0.26
N LEU A 112 10.00 -11.46 0.02
CA LEU A 112 10.93 -10.76 0.88
C LEU A 112 10.32 -10.54 2.29
N PRO A 113 11.11 -10.68 3.37
CA PRO A 113 10.62 -10.40 4.71
C PRO A 113 10.32 -8.90 4.86
N VAL A 114 9.27 -8.60 5.61
CA VAL A 114 9.00 -7.24 6.11
C VAL A 114 9.31 -7.28 7.60
N ALA A 115 10.48 -6.75 7.97
CA ALA A 115 10.93 -6.73 9.36
C ALA A 115 10.08 -5.75 10.18
N TRP A 116 10.13 -5.88 11.52
CA TRP A 116 9.54 -4.88 12.40
C TRP A 116 10.26 -3.53 12.23
N HIS A 117 9.48 -2.47 11.98
CA HIS A 117 10.00 -1.11 11.79
C HIS A 117 8.91 -0.05 12.05
N GLN A 118 9.31 1.22 12.01
CA GLN A 118 8.41 2.37 11.95
C GLN A 118 8.66 3.10 10.63
N ASP A 119 7.59 3.43 9.91
CA ASP A 119 7.69 4.00 8.57
C ASP A 119 8.49 5.31 8.56
N ASN A 120 8.21 6.23 9.48
CA ASN A 120 8.87 7.54 9.54
C ASN A 120 10.42 7.49 9.69
N THR A 121 11.00 6.32 9.97
CA THR A 121 12.45 6.12 9.96
C THR A 121 13.06 5.96 8.56
N TYR A 122 12.24 5.64 7.55
CA TYR A 122 12.65 5.53 6.14
C TYR A 122 12.36 6.79 5.33
N TRP A 123 11.35 7.58 5.72
CA TRP A 123 10.89 8.77 4.99
C TRP A 123 11.00 10.03 5.86
N HIS A 124 12.23 10.50 6.12
CA HIS A 124 12.50 11.66 6.99
C HIS A 124 11.90 13.02 6.53
N SER A 125 11.28 13.08 5.36
CA SER A 125 10.87 14.32 4.68
C SER A 125 9.36 14.54 4.65
N VAL A 126 8.58 13.79 5.43
CA VAL A 126 7.16 14.03 5.66
C VAL A 126 6.91 14.54 7.07
#